data_AF-A0A7X8X4U8-F1
#
_entry.id   AF-A0A7X8X4U8-F1
#
_cell.length_a   1.000
_cell.length_b   1.000
_cell.length_c   1.000
_cell.angle_alpha   90.00
_cell.angle_beta   90.00
_cell.angle_gamma   90.00
#
_symmetry.space_group_name_H-M   'P 1'
#
loop_
_entity.id
_entity.type
_entity.pdbx_description
1 polymer ?
#
loop_
_entity_poly.entity_id
_entity_poly.type
_entity_poly.pdbx_seq_one_letter_code
_entity_poly.pdbx_strand_id
1 'polypeptide(L)'
;MAQGNIKYVYPGGNTAQGFYSFYRSGLQGMEHVFILKGGPGTGKSTLMRKIGLAMLDRGFDVEFWQCSSDNDSLDGVLIPALKAAVIDGTAPHIVDPRYPGVVDQIVNLGDCWKEEVLQAQGEEIKDLADRISNCFSTAYTYLKAAKGVHDDWEAINSAALDTKMADRVAEELVEEIFQDNKPVVRHLFASAITPKGMMNYIDNITGDCQARYIIKGRPGTGKSTLTKKVMQAAIDRGLNIDVYHCSLDPDSIDMLVIPILGVAVIDGTP
;
A
#
# COMPACT_ATOMS: atom_id res chain seq x y z
N MET A 1 -30.25 4.03 -5.19
CA MET A 1 -29.13 3.35 -5.88
C MET A 1 -28.27 2.73 -4.78
N ALA A 2 -27.67 1.57 -4.99
CA ALA A 2 -26.71 1.04 -4.02
C ALA A 2 -25.52 2.01 -3.95
N GLN A 3 -25.10 2.35 -2.74
CA GLN A 3 -23.90 3.15 -2.51
C GLN A 3 -22.68 2.27 -2.84
N GLY A 4 -21.65 2.84 -3.48
CA GLY A 4 -20.42 2.10 -3.75
C GLY A 4 -19.68 1.72 -2.46
N ASN A 5 -18.70 0.84 -2.57
CA ASN A 5 -17.86 0.43 -1.45
C ASN A 5 -16.58 1.27 -1.36
N ILE A 6 -16.06 1.42 -0.13
CA ILE A 6 -14.78 2.08 0.12
C ILE A 6 -13.73 1.06 0.54
N LYS A 7 -12.58 1.11 -0.12
CA LYS A 7 -11.37 0.38 0.27
C LYS A 7 -10.27 1.37 0.66
N TYR A 8 -9.57 1.11 1.76
CA TYR A 8 -8.43 1.89 2.22
C TYR A 8 -7.16 1.04 2.15
N VAL A 9 -6.10 1.60 1.57
CA VAL A 9 -4.80 0.94 1.43
C VAL A 9 -3.68 1.96 1.56
N TYR A 10 -2.46 1.47 1.76
CA TYR A 10 -1.25 2.29 1.71
C TYR A 10 -0.44 1.94 0.45
N PRO A 11 -0.23 2.89 -0.48
CA PRO A 11 0.63 2.68 -1.65
C PRO A 11 2.12 2.87 -1.35
N GLY A 12 2.45 3.43 -0.19
CA GLY A 12 3.82 3.58 0.30
C GLY A 12 3.89 3.46 1.81
N GLY A 13 5.07 3.16 2.33
CA GLY A 13 5.28 2.90 3.75
C GLY A 13 6.65 3.37 4.25
N ASN A 14 6.72 3.72 5.53
CA ASN A 14 7.97 3.98 6.24
C ASN A 14 8.53 2.64 6.75
N THR A 15 9.55 2.12 6.08
CA THR A 15 10.10 0.77 6.32
C THR A 15 11.52 0.81 6.88
N ALA A 16 12.07 -0.36 7.20
CA ALA A 16 13.50 -0.50 7.54
C ALA A 16 14.45 -0.11 6.39
N GLN A 17 13.94 -0.09 5.15
CA GLN A 17 14.68 0.33 3.95
C GLN A 17 14.49 1.83 3.63
N GLY A 18 13.80 2.59 4.50
CA GLY A 18 13.37 3.96 4.25
C GLY A 18 11.94 4.02 3.70
N PHE A 19 11.59 5.11 3.01
CA PHE A 19 10.31 5.20 2.31
C PHE A 19 10.28 4.21 1.14
N TYR A 20 9.35 3.26 1.17
CA TYR A 20 9.17 2.26 0.12
C TYR A 20 7.86 2.54 -0.64
N SER A 21 7.90 2.45 -1.97
CA SER A 21 6.81 2.88 -2.85
C SER A 21 6.33 1.75 -3.75
N PHE A 22 5.04 1.43 -3.63
CA PHE A 22 4.31 0.54 -4.53
C PHE A 22 3.34 1.27 -5.47
N TYR A 23 3.38 2.61 -5.53
CA TYR A 23 2.48 3.44 -6.36
C TYR A 23 2.39 2.94 -7.80
N ARG A 24 3.54 2.63 -8.42
CA ARG A 24 3.61 2.12 -9.80
C ARG A 24 2.88 0.79 -9.97
N SER A 25 2.99 -0.10 -8.99
CA SER A 25 2.28 -1.38 -9.02
C SER A 25 0.79 -1.16 -8.76
N GLY A 26 0.44 -0.32 -7.78
CA GLY A 26 -0.93 0.06 -7.44
C GLY A 26 -1.71 0.69 -8.60
N LEU A 27 -1.03 1.41 -9.50
CA LEU A 27 -1.62 2.05 -10.68
C LEU A 27 -1.70 1.12 -11.92
N GLN A 28 -1.26 -0.14 -11.83
CA GLN A 28 -1.35 -1.05 -12.98
C GLN A 28 -2.81 -1.21 -13.44
N GLY A 29 -3.02 -1.11 -14.75
CA GLY A 29 -4.35 -1.22 -15.37
C GLY A 29 -5.17 0.07 -15.36
N MET A 30 -4.66 1.17 -14.79
CA MET A 30 -5.28 2.50 -14.92
C MET A 30 -4.99 3.09 -16.31
N GLU A 31 -6.01 3.73 -16.89
CA GLU A 31 -5.97 4.37 -18.22
C GLU A 31 -6.03 5.91 -18.11
N HIS A 32 -6.44 6.44 -16.95
CA HIS A 32 -6.52 7.87 -16.71
C HIS A 32 -5.92 8.22 -15.34
N VAL A 33 -4.71 8.76 -15.31
CA VAL A 33 -4.01 9.09 -14.06
C VAL A 33 -3.77 10.59 -13.97
N PHE A 34 -4.36 11.23 -12.99
CA PHE A 34 -4.16 12.65 -12.68
C PHE A 34 -3.17 12.79 -11.54
N ILE A 35 -2.04 13.44 -11.81
CA ILE A 35 -0.94 13.61 -10.86
C ILE A 35 -1.00 15.04 -10.32
N LEU A 36 -1.42 15.19 -9.07
CA LEU A 36 -1.45 16.47 -8.38
C LEU A 36 -0.04 16.83 -7.93
N LYS A 37 0.47 17.98 -8.38
CA LYS A 37 1.72 18.56 -7.88
C LYS A 37 1.43 19.81 -7.07
N GLY A 38 2.11 19.92 -5.93
CA GLY A 38 2.06 21.11 -5.09
C GLY A 38 2.53 20.80 -3.68
N GLY A 39 3.06 21.80 -2.99
CA GLY A 39 3.58 21.68 -1.62
C GLY A 39 2.51 21.23 -0.60
N PRO A 40 2.92 20.92 0.64
CA PRO A 40 1.99 20.63 1.73
C PRO A 40 0.92 21.72 1.89
N GLY A 41 -0.30 21.34 2.29
CA GLY A 41 -1.39 22.30 2.53
C GLY A 41 -2.09 22.88 1.29
N THR A 42 -1.71 22.50 0.06
CA THR A 42 -2.37 22.96 -1.18
C THR A 42 -3.75 22.35 -1.44
N GLY A 43 -4.28 21.56 -0.50
CA GLY A 43 -5.60 20.95 -0.61
C GLY A 43 -5.65 19.66 -1.45
N LYS A 44 -4.51 19.04 -1.79
CA LYS A 44 -4.45 17.75 -2.54
C LYS A 44 -5.35 16.67 -1.91
N SER A 45 -5.09 16.35 -0.64
CA SER A 45 -5.89 15.37 0.12
C SER A 45 -7.38 15.74 0.16
N THR A 46 -7.70 17.01 0.38
CA THR A 46 -9.08 17.51 0.39
C THR A 46 -9.76 17.33 -0.97
N LEU A 47 -9.06 17.62 -2.07
CA LEU A 47 -9.57 17.44 -3.42
C LEU A 47 -9.83 15.95 -3.72
N MET A 48 -8.86 15.10 -3.41
CA MET A 48 -8.99 13.65 -3.59
C MET A 48 -10.16 13.08 -2.78
N ARG A 49 -10.33 13.50 -1.52
CA ARG A 49 -11.46 13.11 -0.68
C ARG A 49 -12.80 13.53 -1.28
N LYS A 50 -12.90 14.78 -1.78
CA LYS A 50 -14.11 15.28 -2.45
C LYS A 50 -14.45 14.48 -3.71
N ILE A 51 -13.44 14.17 -4.52
CA ILE A 51 -13.61 13.36 -5.74
C ILE A 51 -14.12 11.97 -5.37
N GLY A 52 -13.47 11.28 -4.42
CA GLY A 52 -13.87 9.95 -4.00
C GLY A 52 -15.29 9.89 -3.45
N LEU A 53 -15.64 10.79 -2.52
CA LEU A 53 -17.00 10.83 -1.97
C LEU A 53 -18.06 11.10 -3.05
N ALA A 54 -17.79 12.01 -3.98
CA ALA A 54 -18.71 12.28 -5.09
C ALA A 54 -18.89 11.08 -6.03
N MET A 55 -17.87 10.23 -6.19
CA MET A 55 -17.97 9.01 -7.00
C MET A 55 -18.70 7.89 -6.25
N LEU A 56 -18.49 7.81 -4.93
CA LEU A 56 -19.23 6.90 -4.05
C LEU A 56 -20.74 7.18 -4.09
N ASP A 57 -21.13 8.45 -4.03
CA ASP A 57 -22.53 8.90 -4.13
C ASP A 57 -23.17 8.55 -5.48
N ARG A 58 -22.34 8.37 -6.52
CA ARG A 58 -22.75 7.93 -7.85
C ARG A 58 -22.78 6.40 -8.01
N GLY A 59 -22.47 5.66 -6.94
CA GLY A 59 -22.49 4.20 -6.93
C GLY A 59 -21.20 3.54 -7.43
N PHE A 60 -20.10 4.27 -7.54
CA PHE A 60 -18.80 3.68 -7.88
C PHE A 60 -18.05 3.23 -6.63
N ASP A 61 -17.38 2.08 -6.72
CA ASP A 61 -16.39 1.68 -5.73
C ASP A 61 -15.18 2.60 -5.80
N VAL A 62 -14.64 2.95 -4.62
CA VAL A 62 -13.54 3.89 -4.46
C VAL A 62 -12.47 3.28 -3.58
N GLU A 63 -11.23 3.33 -4.05
CA GLU A 63 -10.07 2.97 -3.24
C GLU A 63 -9.30 4.24 -2.85
N PHE A 64 -9.27 4.54 -1.55
CA PHE A 64 -8.50 5.64 -0.98
C PHE A 64 -7.11 5.16 -0.57
N TRP A 65 -6.10 5.85 -1.10
CA TRP A 65 -4.71 5.63 -0.75
C TRP A 65 -4.34 6.58 0.37
N GLN A 66 -4.05 6.01 1.53
CA GLN A 66 -3.73 6.74 2.76
C GLN A 66 -2.25 7.10 2.81
N CYS A 67 -1.93 8.24 3.41
CA CYS A 67 -0.56 8.67 3.61
C CYS A 67 0.07 7.97 4.81
N SER A 68 1.22 7.33 4.63
CA SER A 68 1.96 6.71 5.74
C SER A 68 2.61 7.73 6.67
N SER A 69 2.72 8.98 6.24
CA SER A 69 3.41 10.06 6.94
C SER A 69 2.46 11.08 7.58
N ASP A 70 1.17 11.05 7.22
CA ASP A 70 0.12 11.87 7.82
C ASP A 70 -1.20 11.09 7.80
N ASN A 71 -1.62 10.64 8.99
CA ASN A 71 -2.80 9.80 9.17
C ASN A 71 -4.12 10.43 8.68
N ASP A 72 -4.17 11.75 8.52
CA ASP A 72 -5.39 12.46 8.12
C ASP A 72 -5.35 12.86 6.62
N SER A 73 -4.25 12.54 5.94
CA SER A 73 -4.01 12.82 4.53
C SER A 73 -4.14 11.60 3.61
N LEU A 74 -4.57 11.88 2.38
CA LEU A 74 -4.61 10.92 1.28
C LEU A 74 -3.47 11.22 0.31
N ASP A 75 -2.88 10.15 -0.21
CA ASP A 75 -1.91 10.17 -1.30
C ASP A 75 -2.57 9.84 -2.66
N GLY A 76 -3.80 9.32 -2.65
CA GLY A 76 -4.51 8.97 -3.88
C GLY A 76 -5.97 8.58 -3.69
N VAL A 77 -6.70 8.61 -4.80
CA VAL A 77 -8.05 8.08 -4.94
C VAL A 77 -8.18 7.39 -6.29
N LEU A 78 -8.58 6.12 -6.27
CA LEU A 78 -8.77 5.29 -7.46
C LEU A 78 -10.26 4.96 -7.63
N ILE A 79 -10.70 4.93 -8.88
CA ILE A 79 -12.05 4.54 -9.29
C ILE A 79 -11.90 3.41 -10.32
N PRO A 80 -11.79 2.14 -9.86
CA PRO A 80 -11.40 1.02 -10.72
C PRO A 80 -12.31 0.80 -11.92
N ALA A 81 -13.63 0.97 -11.76
CA ALA A 81 -14.61 0.81 -12.83
C ALA A 81 -14.40 1.81 -14.00
N LEU A 82 -13.77 2.96 -13.72
CA LEU A 82 -13.41 3.99 -14.71
C LEU A 82 -11.94 3.89 -15.14
N LYS A 83 -11.17 2.96 -14.57
CA LYS A 83 -9.71 2.87 -14.72
C LYS A 83 -9.03 4.22 -14.50
N ALA A 84 -9.55 5.00 -13.54
CA ALA A 84 -9.10 6.35 -13.28
C ALA A 84 -8.50 6.48 -11.89
N ALA A 85 -7.45 7.29 -11.76
CA ALA A 85 -6.77 7.58 -10.50
C ALA A 85 -6.43 9.06 -10.40
N VAL A 86 -6.51 9.62 -9.20
CA VAL A 86 -5.93 10.92 -8.85
C VAL A 86 -4.94 10.67 -7.73
N ILE A 87 -3.68 11.07 -7.90
CA ILE A 87 -2.59 10.80 -6.94
C ILE A 87 -1.77 12.05 -6.63
N ASP A 88 -1.12 12.07 -5.47
CA ASP A 88 -0.07 13.03 -5.15
C ASP A 88 1.25 12.64 -5.85
N GLY A 89 1.82 13.57 -6.60
CA GLY A 89 3.12 13.42 -7.28
C GLY A 89 4.25 14.23 -6.64
N THR A 90 4.08 14.66 -5.39
CA THR A 90 5.05 15.47 -4.64
C THR A 90 5.94 14.55 -3.80
N ALA A 91 7.22 14.89 -3.63
CA ALA A 91 8.15 14.10 -2.82
C ALA A 91 7.59 13.82 -1.39
N PRO A 92 7.79 12.61 -0.82
CA PRO A 92 8.54 11.46 -1.36
C PRO A 92 7.75 10.60 -2.38
N HIS A 93 6.50 10.96 -2.67
CA HIS A 93 5.56 10.23 -3.52
C HIS A 93 5.79 10.46 -5.02
N ILE A 94 7.05 10.59 -5.45
CA ILE A 94 7.37 10.94 -6.84
C ILE A 94 6.91 9.82 -7.77
N VAL A 95 5.82 10.07 -8.50
CA VAL A 95 5.39 9.27 -9.64
C VAL A 95 5.62 10.13 -10.88
N ASP A 96 6.68 9.82 -11.63
CA ASP A 96 6.87 10.42 -12.94
C ASP A 96 5.82 9.87 -13.92
N PRO A 97 5.18 10.74 -14.73
CA PRO A 97 4.31 10.32 -15.82
C PRO A 97 5.03 9.29 -16.70
N ARG A 98 4.40 8.14 -16.92
CA ARG A 98 4.91 7.09 -17.83
C ARG A 98 4.45 7.34 -19.27
N TYR A 99 3.23 7.85 -19.44
CA TYR A 99 2.62 8.20 -20.72
C TYR A 99 1.93 9.57 -20.65
N PRO A 100 2.69 10.66 -20.43
CA PRO A 100 2.13 12.01 -20.35
C PRO A 100 1.35 12.38 -21.61
N GLY A 101 0.14 12.93 -21.42
CA GLY A 101 -0.75 13.33 -22.50
C GLY A 101 -1.57 12.20 -23.13
N VAL A 102 -1.34 10.95 -22.73
CA VAL A 102 -2.08 9.77 -23.21
C VAL A 102 -2.81 9.09 -22.05
N VAL A 103 -2.10 8.81 -20.95
CA VAL A 103 -2.66 8.23 -19.71
C VAL A 103 -2.51 9.23 -18.56
N ASP A 104 -1.37 9.90 -18.49
CA ASP A 104 -1.02 10.74 -17.34
C ASP A 104 -1.25 12.23 -17.62
N GLN A 105 -1.82 12.93 -16.65
CA GLN A 105 -2.03 14.38 -16.68
C GLN A 105 -1.54 15.02 -15.38
N ILE A 106 -0.65 16.01 -15.48
CA ILE A 106 -0.20 16.77 -14.31
C ILE A 106 -1.18 17.92 -14.05
N VAL A 107 -1.64 18.03 -12.81
CA VAL A 107 -2.41 19.17 -12.30
C VAL A 107 -1.53 19.93 -11.31
N ASN A 108 -1.08 21.13 -11.67
CA ASN A 108 -0.26 21.95 -10.81
C ASN A 108 -1.13 22.80 -9.87
N LEU A 109 -1.16 22.46 -8.59
CA LEU A 109 -1.83 23.28 -7.57
C LEU A 109 -0.93 24.41 -7.04
N GLY A 110 0.34 24.45 -7.45
CA GLY A 110 1.25 25.58 -7.16
C GLY A 110 0.77 26.90 -7.78
N ASP A 111 0.03 26.83 -8.88
CA ASP A 111 -0.53 28.02 -9.54
C ASP A 111 -1.58 28.75 -8.66
N CYS A 112 -2.04 28.11 -7.58
CA CYS A 112 -2.98 28.68 -6.61
C CYS A 112 -2.28 29.33 -5.40
N TRP A 113 -0.95 29.45 -5.39
CA TRP A 113 -0.19 30.03 -4.28
C TRP A 113 -0.29 31.55 -4.21
N LYS A 114 -0.12 32.06 -2.99
CA LYS A 114 0.23 33.46 -2.73
C LYS A 114 1.73 33.52 -2.44
N GLU A 115 2.53 33.69 -3.49
CA GLU A 115 3.98 33.62 -3.40
C GLU A 115 4.56 34.59 -2.37
N GLU A 116 3.98 35.78 -2.25
CA GLU A 116 4.45 36.82 -1.34
C GLU A 116 4.36 36.38 0.13
N VAL A 117 3.32 35.59 0.47
CA VAL A 117 3.13 35.05 1.82
C VAL A 117 4.16 33.96 2.11
N LEU A 118 4.43 33.08 1.15
CA LEU A 118 5.41 32.00 1.30
C LEU A 118 6.83 32.56 1.41
N GLN A 119 7.18 33.55 0.58
CA GLN A 119 8.49 34.20 0.63
C GLN A 119 8.73 34.88 1.98
N ALA A 120 7.71 35.54 2.55
CA ALA A 120 7.82 36.17 3.85
C ALA A 120 8.08 35.18 5.00
N GLN A 121 7.72 33.90 4.83
CA GLN A 121 7.95 32.82 5.81
C GLN A 121 9.04 31.84 5.37
N GLY A 122 9.81 32.17 4.33
CA GLY A 122 10.67 31.22 3.63
C GLY A 122 11.73 30.54 4.51
N GLU A 123 12.33 31.27 5.45
CA GLU A 123 13.33 30.71 6.37
C GLU A 123 12.71 29.73 7.37
N GLU A 124 11.52 30.04 7.91
CA GLU A 124 10.80 29.12 8.80
C GLU A 124 10.37 27.85 8.06
N ILE A 125 9.89 27.98 6.82
CA ILE A 125 9.51 26.83 5.99
C ILE A 125 10.72 25.92 5.75
N LYS A 126 11.89 26.48 5.45
CA LYS A 126 13.13 25.70 5.25
C LYS A 126 13.56 25.00 6.54
N ASP A 127 13.59 25.71 7.67
CA ASP A 127 13.94 25.12 8.98
C ASP A 127 13.02 23.95 9.32
N LEU A 128 11.70 24.12 9.15
CA LEU A 128 10.73 23.05 9.39
C LEU A 128 10.94 21.87 8.45
N ALA A 129 11.21 22.11 7.16
CA ALA A 129 11.48 21.05 6.20
C ALA A 129 12.74 20.25 6.56
N ASP A 130 13.82 20.92 6.96
CA ASP A 130 15.06 20.30 7.38
C ASP A 130 14.88 19.49 8.67
N ARG A 131 14.12 20.01 9.63
CA ARG A 131 13.76 19.29 10.86
C ARG A 131 12.94 18.05 10.59
N ILE A 132 11.95 18.13 9.69
CA ILE A 132 11.16 16.97 9.25
C ILE A 132 12.07 15.91 8.63
N SER A 133 12.99 16.32 7.74
CA SER A 133 13.96 15.42 7.11
C SER A 133 14.83 14.70 8.15
N ASN A 134 15.33 15.42 9.15
CA ASN A 134 16.11 14.85 10.25
C ASN A 134 15.30 13.87 11.12
N CYS A 135 14.03 14.17 11.38
CA CYS A 135 13.12 13.26 12.08
C CYS A 135 12.93 11.95 11.29
N PHE A 136 12.70 12.02 9.98
CA PHE A 136 12.59 10.82 9.14
C PHE A 136 13.89 10.00 9.13
N SER A 137 15.05 10.65 8.98
CA SER A 137 16.35 9.98 9.04
C SER A 137 16.54 9.21 10.36
N THR A 138 16.14 9.83 11.47
CA THR A 138 16.16 9.20 12.80
C THR A 138 15.19 8.03 12.88
N ALA A 139 13.96 8.20 12.40
CA ALA A 139 12.96 7.14 12.36
C ALA A 139 13.44 5.93 11.56
N TYR A 140 14.00 6.12 10.37
CA TYR A 140 14.54 5.04 9.53
C TYR A 140 15.74 4.34 10.19
N THR A 141 16.55 5.07 10.95
CA THR A 141 17.62 4.46 11.76
C THR A 141 17.05 3.49 12.80
N TYR A 142 15.99 3.87 13.51
CA TYR A 142 15.32 2.99 14.46
C TYR A 142 14.61 1.82 13.80
N LEU A 143 13.95 2.03 12.65
CA LEU A 143 13.30 0.94 11.91
C LEU A 143 14.31 -0.08 11.41
N LYS A 144 15.47 0.38 10.93
CA LYS A 144 16.58 -0.50 10.55
C LYS A 144 17.11 -1.31 11.74
N ALA A 145 17.22 -0.70 12.93
CA ALA A 145 17.60 -1.42 14.14
C ALA A 145 16.53 -2.44 14.56
N ALA A 146 15.24 -2.08 14.47
CA ALA A 146 14.13 -2.98 14.75
C ALA A 146 14.13 -4.19 13.80
N LYS A 147 14.43 -3.98 12.52
CA LYS A 147 14.64 -5.06 11.54
C LYS A 147 15.78 -5.99 11.96
N GLY A 148 16.89 -5.47 12.46
CA GLY A 148 17.98 -6.31 12.98
C GLY A 148 17.52 -7.26 14.09
N VAL A 149 16.74 -6.76 15.07
CA VAL A 149 16.17 -7.60 16.14
C VAL A 149 15.16 -8.62 15.58
N HIS A 150 14.35 -8.21 14.61
CA HIS A 150 13.41 -9.09 13.92
C HIS A 150 14.15 -10.23 13.18
N ASP A 151 15.29 -9.93 12.55
CA ASP A 151 16.08 -10.88 11.78
C ASP A 151 16.77 -11.90 12.68
N ASP A 152 17.27 -11.47 13.85
CA ASP A 152 17.78 -12.38 14.88
C ASP A 152 16.68 -13.35 15.35
N TRP A 153 15.46 -12.84 15.52
CA TRP A 153 14.32 -13.67 15.91
C TRP A 153 13.93 -14.66 14.80
N GLU A 154 13.91 -14.21 13.55
CA GLU A 154 13.65 -15.03 12.37
C GLU A 154 14.71 -16.12 12.18
N ALA A 155 15.99 -15.81 12.40
CA ALA A 155 17.09 -16.77 12.28
C ALA A 155 16.93 -17.95 13.26
N ILE A 156 16.50 -17.68 14.50
CA ILE A 156 16.28 -18.72 15.51
C ILE A 156 15.13 -19.65 15.09
N ASN A 157 14.02 -19.08 14.64
CA ASN A 157 12.85 -19.88 14.29
C ASN A 157 13.02 -20.62 12.95
N SER A 158 13.67 -20.00 11.97
CA SER A 158 13.94 -20.62 10.67
C SER A 158 14.89 -21.81 10.78
N ALA A 159 15.87 -21.76 11.68
CA ALA A 159 16.75 -22.90 11.97
C ALA A 159 15.99 -24.12 12.54
N ALA A 160 14.83 -23.89 13.16
CA ALA A 160 13.97 -24.94 13.72
C ALA A 160 12.79 -25.32 12.80
N LEU A 161 12.68 -24.71 11.62
CA LEU A 161 11.57 -24.92 10.70
C LEU A 161 11.69 -26.28 9.99
N ASP A 162 10.65 -27.11 10.10
CA ASP A 162 10.48 -28.28 9.24
C ASP A 162 9.96 -27.82 7.87
N THR A 163 10.88 -27.70 6.91
CA THR A 163 10.57 -27.24 5.55
C THR A 163 9.64 -28.18 4.81
N LYS A 164 9.73 -29.50 5.04
CA LYS A 164 8.83 -30.47 4.38
C LYS A 164 7.39 -30.31 4.87
N MET A 165 7.24 -30.08 6.16
CA MET A 165 5.92 -29.81 6.75
C MET A 165 5.36 -28.49 6.21
N ALA A 166 6.18 -27.44 6.13
CA ALA A 166 5.76 -26.15 5.56
C ALA A 166 5.35 -26.28 4.08
N ASP A 167 6.08 -27.09 3.32
CA ASP A 167 5.77 -27.37 1.91
C ASP A 167 4.42 -28.07 1.76
N ARG A 168 4.16 -29.09 2.56
CA ARG A 168 2.88 -29.81 2.58
C ARG A 168 1.70 -28.90 2.90
N VAL A 169 1.83 -28.04 3.91
CA VAL A 169 0.76 -27.08 4.28
C VAL A 169 0.51 -26.09 3.13
N ALA A 170 1.55 -25.66 2.42
CA ALA A 170 1.38 -24.79 1.27
C ALA A 170 0.64 -25.48 0.12
N GLU A 171 0.93 -26.76 -0.15
CA GLU A 171 0.22 -27.56 -1.15
C GLU A 171 -1.25 -27.73 -0.81
N GLU A 172 -1.57 -28.10 0.43
CA GLU A 172 -2.95 -28.23 0.93
C GLU A 172 -3.73 -26.91 0.75
N LEU A 173 -3.11 -25.78 1.09
CA LEU A 173 -3.75 -24.46 0.95
C LEU A 173 -3.94 -24.06 -0.53
N VAL A 174 -2.99 -24.41 -1.40
CA VAL A 174 -3.11 -24.18 -2.84
C VAL A 174 -4.26 -24.99 -3.43
N GLU A 175 -4.43 -26.25 -3.03
CA GLU A 175 -5.53 -27.10 -3.50
C GLU A 175 -6.90 -26.56 -3.05
N GLU A 176 -6.99 -26.00 -1.84
CA GLU A 176 -8.22 -25.43 -1.31
C GLU A 176 -8.65 -24.15 -2.03
N ILE A 177 -7.68 -23.34 -2.49
CA ILE A 177 -7.96 -21.99 -2.98
C ILE A 177 -8.36 -21.96 -4.48
N PHE A 178 -7.79 -22.77 -5.38
CA PHE A 178 -7.69 -22.34 -6.80
C PHE A 178 -8.46 -23.11 -7.91
N GLN A 179 -8.91 -22.37 -8.95
CA GLN A 179 -9.34 -22.79 -10.32
C GLN A 179 -8.97 -21.68 -11.40
N ASP A 180 -8.64 -21.99 -12.67
CA ASP A 180 -7.68 -21.31 -13.62
C ASP A 180 -8.05 -20.02 -14.45
N ASN A 181 -7.04 -19.20 -14.91
CA ASN A 181 -6.99 -18.06 -15.91
C ASN A 181 -5.57 -17.38 -16.14
N LYS A 182 -5.43 -16.10 -16.61
CA LYS A 182 -4.18 -15.24 -16.79
C LYS A 182 -4.16 -13.97 -15.88
N PRO A 183 -3.07 -13.63 -15.12
CA PRO A 183 -3.16 -12.71 -13.95
C PRO A 183 -2.65 -11.27 -14.17
N VAL A 184 -3.16 -10.36 -13.33
CA VAL A 184 -2.55 -9.08 -12.95
C VAL A 184 -2.17 -9.12 -11.47
N VAL A 185 -0.92 -8.79 -11.14
CA VAL A 185 -0.40 -8.79 -9.76
C VAL A 185 -0.11 -7.37 -9.32
N ARG A 186 -0.85 -6.90 -8.32
CA ARG A 186 -0.77 -5.55 -7.77
C ARG A 186 -0.20 -5.59 -6.35
N HIS A 187 0.86 -4.83 -6.09
CA HIS A 187 1.51 -4.75 -4.78
C HIS A 187 1.12 -3.46 -4.06
N LEU A 188 0.88 -3.54 -2.76
CA LEU A 188 0.47 -2.46 -1.85
C LEU A 188 0.92 -2.80 -0.42
N PHE A 189 0.56 -1.97 0.56
CA PHE A 189 0.61 -2.28 1.99
C PHE A 189 -0.80 -2.24 2.60
N ALA A 190 -1.12 -3.21 3.47
CA ALA A 190 -2.36 -3.24 4.23
C ALA A 190 -2.24 -2.47 5.56
N SER A 191 -1.00 -2.25 5.99
CA SER A 191 -0.62 -1.57 7.22
C SER A 191 0.51 -0.59 6.98
N ALA A 192 0.70 0.36 7.90
CA ALA A 192 1.81 1.31 7.86
C ALA A 192 2.27 1.67 9.27
N ILE A 193 3.58 1.95 9.42
CA ILE A 193 4.13 2.60 10.59
C ILE A 193 3.99 4.11 10.39
N THR A 194 3.08 4.71 11.16
CA THR A 194 2.67 6.12 11.03
C THR A 194 3.02 6.93 12.28
N PRO A 195 2.91 8.27 12.26
CA PRO A 195 3.10 9.09 13.46
C PRO A 195 2.17 8.71 14.63
N LYS A 196 0.98 8.15 14.36
CA LYS A 196 0.05 7.64 15.39
C LYS A 196 0.33 6.17 15.79
N GLY A 197 1.44 5.60 15.34
CA GLY A 197 1.79 4.20 15.55
C GLY A 197 1.43 3.30 14.37
N MET A 198 1.32 2.00 14.62
CA MET A 198 0.94 1.02 13.60
C MET A 198 -0.55 1.13 13.29
N MET A 199 -0.87 1.36 12.02
CA MET A 199 -2.24 1.42 11.51
C MET A 199 -2.45 0.34 10.46
N ASN A 200 -3.66 -0.21 10.33
CA ASN A 200 -3.98 -1.19 9.30
C ASN A 200 -5.44 -1.07 8.82
N TYR A 201 -5.70 -1.62 7.63
CA TYR A 201 -7.02 -1.71 7.02
C TYR A 201 -7.39 -3.15 6.65
N ILE A 202 -6.84 -4.15 7.34
CA ILE A 202 -7.03 -5.58 6.99
C ILE A 202 -8.52 -5.94 6.93
N ASP A 203 -9.29 -5.54 7.94
CA ASP A 203 -10.74 -5.82 8.00
C ASP A 203 -11.53 -5.15 6.88
N ASN A 204 -11.14 -3.93 6.49
CA ASN A 204 -11.77 -3.22 5.38
C ASN A 204 -11.39 -3.85 4.02
N ILE A 205 -10.11 -4.15 3.82
CA ILE A 205 -9.60 -4.77 2.58
C ILE A 205 -10.23 -6.14 2.34
N THR A 206 -10.47 -6.89 3.41
CA THR A 206 -11.01 -8.27 3.35
C THR A 206 -12.50 -8.35 3.66
N GLY A 207 -13.20 -7.21 3.74
CA GLY A 207 -14.62 -7.12 4.10
C GLY A 207 -15.53 -7.95 3.19
N ASP A 208 -15.20 -7.97 1.89
CA ASP A 208 -15.98 -8.68 0.87
C ASP A 208 -15.45 -10.12 0.59
N CYS A 209 -14.41 -10.56 1.31
CA CYS A 209 -13.88 -11.91 1.17
C CYS A 209 -14.80 -12.91 1.88
N GLN A 210 -15.20 -13.96 1.16
CA GLN A 210 -16.01 -15.06 1.66
C GLN A 210 -15.19 -15.99 2.57
N ALA A 211 -13.89 -16.11 2.32
CA ALA A 211 -12.97 -16.92 3.12
C ALA A 211 -11.70 -16.14 3.48
N ARG A 212 -11.26 -16.27 4.73
CA ARG A 212 -10.02 -15.70 5.26
C ARG A 212 -9.18 -16.80 5.91
N TYR A 213 -8.04 -17.12 5.31
CA TYR A 213 -7.06 -18.06 5.85
C TYR A 213 -6.05 -17.30 6.71
N ILE A 214 -6.05 -17.56 8.01
CA ILE A 214 -5.19 -16.85 8.97
C ILE A 214 -4.00 -17.74 9.34
N ILE A 215 -2.81 -17.36 8.87
CA ILE A 215 -1.57 -18.06 9.15
C ILE A 215 -0.96 -17.49 10.43
N LYS A 216 -0.86 -18.32 11.47
CA LYS A 216 -0.28 -17.93 12.76
C LYS A 216 1.10 -18.51 12.92
N GLY A 217 2.04 -17.71 13.42
CA GLY A 217 3.40 -18.14 13.70
C GLY A 217 4.31 -16.98 14.09
N ARG A 218 5.47 -17.28 14.65
CA ARG A 218 6.48 -16.26 15.00
C ARG A 218 7.28 -15.83 13.75
N PRO A 219 8.02 -14.71 13.78
CA PRO A 219 8.96 -14.36 12.70
C PRO A 219 9.85 -15.56 12.31
N GLY A 220 10.07 -15.79 11.01
CA GLY A 220 10.88 -16.92 10.53
C GLY A 220 10.23 -18.31 10.52
N THR A 221 8.97 -18.47 10.92
CA THR A 221 8.26 -19.77 10.83
C THR A 221 7.73 -20.09 9.41
N GLY A 222 8.25 -19.43 8.37
CA GLY A 222 7.88 -19.69 6.98
C GLY A 222 6.55 -19.11 6.50
N LYS A 223 5.92 -18.20 7.25
CA LYS A 223 4.61 -17.60 6.88
C LYS A 223 4.66 -16.89 5.52
N SER A 224 5.59 -15.96 5.37
CA SER A 224 5.84 -15.23 4.11
C SER A 224 6.14 -16.19 2.95
N THR A 225 6.91 -17.26 3.22
CA THR A 225 7.19 -18.32 2.23
C THR A 225 5.93 -19.05 1.80
N LEU A 226 5.07 -19.44 2.74
CA LEU A 226 3.79 -20.08 2.47
C LEU A 226 2.89 -19.13 1.65
N THR A 227 2.77 -17.87 2.04
CA THR A 227 1.99 -16.86 1.31
C THR A 227 2.54 -16.64 -0.12
N LYS A 228 3.87 -16.60 -0.29
CA LYS A 228 4.53 -16.52 -1.61
C LYS A 228 4.21 -17.73 -2.49
N LYS A 229 4.07 -18.93 -1.92
CA LYS A 229 3.65 -20.13 -2.68
C LYS A 229 2.20 -20.03 -3.16
N VAL A 230 1.30 -19.55 -2.30
CA VAL A 230 -0.10 -19.27 -2.70
C VAL A 230 -0.15 -18.21 -3.80
N MET A 231 0.64 -17.13 -3.66
CA MET A 231 0.76 -16.10 -4.69
C MET A 231 1.25 -16.69 -6.02
N GLN A 232 2.30 -17.52 -6.01
CA GLN A 232 2.80 -18.16 -7.24
C GLN A 232 1.74 -19.07 -7.87
N ALA A 233 1.04 -19.87 -7.05
CA ALA A 233 -0.04 -20.73 -7.52
C ALA A 233 -1.20 -19.95 -8.15
N ALA A 234 -1.53 -18.77 -7.63
CA ALA A 234 -2.50 -17.85 -8.21
C ALA A 234 -2.01 -17.26 -9.53
N ILE A 235 -0.72 -16.93 -9.65
CA ILE A 235 -0.10 -16.43 -10.89
C ILE A 235 -0.09 -17.52 -11.97
N ASP A 236 0.29 -18.75 -11.63
CA ASP A 236 0.35 -19.88 -12.57
C ASP A 236 -1.03 -20.22 -13.14
N ARG A 237 -2.05 -19.99 -12.32
CA ARG A 237 -3.48 -20.09 -12.67
C ARG A 237 -4.08 -18.76 -13.07
N GLY A 238 -3.23 -17.78 -13.29
CA GLY A 238 -3.53 -16.44 -13.69
C GLY A 238 -4.80 -15.78 -13.16
N LEU A 239 -4.87 -15.70 -11.85
CA LEU A 239 -5.87 -14.89 -11.16
C LEU A 239 -5.29 -13.53 -10.84
N ASN A 240 -6.11 -12.49 -10.86
CA ASN A 240 -5.66 -11.19 -10.37
C ASN A 240 -5.45 -11.25 -8.86
N ILE A 241 -4.42 -10.56 -8.37
CA ILE A 241 -4.00 -10.63 -6.98
C ILE A 241 -3.61 -9.24 -6.48
N ASP A 242 -4.11 -8.88 -5.31
CA ASP A 242 -3.53 -7.81 -4.51
C ASP A 242 -2.61 -8.41 -3.45
N VAL A 243 -1.33 -8.07 -3.50
CA VAL A 243 -0.27 -8.50 -2.60
C VAL A 243 0.03 -7.35 -1.63
N TYR A 244 -0.04 -7.63 -0.35
CA TYR A 244 0.18 -6.68 0.72
C TYR A 244 1.43 -7.05 1.52
N HIS A 245 2.41 -6.15 1.50
CA HIS A 245 3.71 -6.38 2.12
C HIS A 245 3.76 -5.92 3.57
N CYS A 246 4.77 -6.40 4.29
CA CYS A 246 5.02 -6.01 5.67
C CYS A 246 5.48 -4.56 5.76
N SER A 247 4.89 -3.80 6.68
CA SER A 247 5.24 -2.39 6.88
C SER A 247 6.66 -2.16 7.43
N LEU A 248 7.27 -3.20 8.03
CA LEU A 248 8.67 -3.14 8.48
C LEU A 248 9.64 -3.65 7.40
N ASP A 249 9.30 -4.77 6.76
CA ASP A 249 10.12 -5.43 5.73
C ASP A 249 9.35 -5.62 4.41
N PRO A 250 9.54 -4.74 3.42
CA PRO A 250 8.78 -4.76 2.17
C PRO A 250 9.07 -5.99 1.29
N ASP A 251 10.08 -6.82 1.61
CA ASP A 251 10.34 -8.08 0.92
C ASP A 251 9.52 -9.26 1.50
N SER A 252 8.87 -9.05 2.66
CA SER A 252 7.97 -10.02 3.29
C SER A 252 6.51 -9.72 2.96
N ILE A 253 5.73 -10.77 2.67
CA ILE A 253 4.31 -10.66 2.36
C ILE A 253 3.48 -10.98 3.61
N ASP A 254 2.69 -10.00 4.06
CA ASP A 254 1.78 -10.14 5.19
C ASP A 254 0.39 -10.61 4.75
N MET A 255 -0.06 -10.22 3.56
CA MET A 255 -1.41 -10.59 3.12
C MET A 255 -1.53 -10.69 1.60
N LEU A 256 -2.42 -11.57 1.16
CA LEU A 256 -2.82 -11.78 -0.23
C LEU A 256 -4.34 -11.67 -0.32
N VAL A 257 -4.85 -10.99 -1.35
CA VAL A 257 -6.28 -11.03 -1.71
C VAL A 257 -6.41 -11.49 -3.15
N ILE A 258 -7.31 -12.44 -3.38
CA ILE A 258 -7.60 -13.03 -4.69
C ILE A 258 -9.07 -12.73 -5.00
N PRO A 259 -9.38 -11.56 -5.62
CA PRO A 259 -10.72 -11.01 -5.62
C PRO A 259 -11.77 -11.91 -6.28
N ILE A 260 -11.41 -12.57 -7.39
CA ILE A 260 -12.35 -13.43 -8.14
C ILE A 260 -12.79 -14.66 -7.34
N LEU A 261 -11.97 -15.09 -6.37
CA LEU A 261 -12.29 -16.19 -5.46
C LEU A 261 -12.96 -15.71 -4.17
N GLY A 262 -12.93 -14.40 -3.89
CA GLY A 262 -13.32 -13.87 -2.59
C GLY A 262 -12.48 -14.42 -1.44
N VAL A 263 -11.19 -14.69 -1.68
CA VAL A 263 -10.28 -15.29 -0.70
C VAL A 263 -9.20 -14.30 -0.26
N ALA A 264 -8.93 -14.26 1.04
CA ALA A 264 -7.75 -13.62 1.61
C ALA A 264 -6.87 -14.62 2.37
N VAL A 265 -5.56 -14.51 2.23
CA VAL A 265 -4.55 -15.19 3.06
C VAL A 265 -3.84 -14.13 3.88
N ILE A 266 -3.85 -14.28 5.21
CA ILE A 266 -3.48 -13.20 6.14
C ILE A 266 -2.48 -13.76 7.15
N ASP A 267 -1.36 -13.06 7.32
CA ASP A 267 -0.47 -13.22 8.47
C ASP A 267 -1.19 -12.72 9.73
N GLY A 268 -1.51 -13.64 10.63
CA GLY A 268 -2.18 -13.38 11.90
C GLY A 268 -1.24 -13.29 13.10
N THR A 269 0.02 -12.90 12.88
CA THR A 269 0.95 -12.62 13.99
C THR A 269 0.39 -11.47 14.82
N PRO A 270 0.21 -11.66 16.15
CA PRO A 270 -0.31 -10.62 17.05
C PRO A 270 0.64 -9.43 17.20
#